data_AF-A0AAW2UP68-F1
#
_entry.id   AF-A0AAW2UP68-F1
#
_cell.length_a   1.000
_cell.length_b   1.000
_cell.length_c   1.000
_cell.angle_alpha   90.00
_cell.angle_beta   90.00
_cell.angle_gamma   90.00
#
_symmetry.space_group_name_H-M   'P 1'
#
loop_
_entity.id
_entity.type
_entity.pdbx_description
1 polymer ?
#
loop_
_entity_poly.entity_id
_entity_poly.type
_entity_poly.pdbx_seq_one_letter_code
_entity_poly.pdbx_strand_id
1 'polypeptide(L)'
;MSENEKRRRRMRSLRRKAMSASTRITPTLNKHSKGVLNCQFASISAEEFLDEEEEKAVNAFRRTLIERGLLPSRHDDYHTMLRKK
;
A
#
# COMPACT_ATOMS: atom_id res chain seq x y z
N MET A 1 21.08 28.72 44.61
CA MET A 1 20.87 28.10 43.28
C MET A 1 20.26 29.13 42.33
N SER A 2 21.06 29.68 41.41
CA SER A 2 20.62 30.72 40.46
C SER A 2 19.55 30.18 39.49
N GLU A 3 18.64 31.04 39.05
CA GLU A 3 17.55 30.68 38.12
C GLU A 3 18.09 30.07 36.81
N ASN A 4 19.23 30.58 36.32
CA ASN A 4 19.89 30.08 35.12
C ASN A 4 20.33 28.61 35.27
N GLU A 5 20.77 28.21 36.46
CA GLU A 5 21.16 26.83 36.74
C GLU A 5 19.95 25.89 36.74
N LYS A 6 18.80 26.34 37.25
CA LYS A 6 17.53 25.60 37.21
C LYS A 6 17.07 25.39 35.76
N ARG A 7 17.19 26.42 34.91
CA ARG A 7 16.86 26.34 33.47
C ARG A 7 17.76 25.32 32.75
N ARG A 8 19.08 25.36 32.98
CA ARG A 8 20.03 24.39 32.40
C ARG A 8 19.72 22.95 32.81
N ARG A 9 19.40 22.70 34.09
CA ARG A 9 19.03 21.35 34.57
C ARG A 9 17.72 20.85 33.94
N ARG A 10 16.71 21.72 33.78
CA ARG A 10 15.44 21.38 33.10
C ARG A 10 15.66 21.06 31.62
N MET A 11 16.45 21.85 30.91
CA MET A 11 16.76 21.59 29.50
C MET A 11 17.46 20.23 29.31
N ARG A 12 18.41 19.89 30.20
CA ARG A 12 19.09 18.58 30.17
C ARG A 12 18.14 17.42 30.43
N SER A 13 17.18 17.56 31.36
CA SER A 13 16.20 16.50 31.64
C SER A 13 15.19 16.34 30.51
N LEU A 14 14.75 17.43 29.88
CA LEU A 14 13.88 17.41 28.71
C LEU A 14 14.56 16.74 27.51
N ARG A 15 15.82 17.07 27.22
CA ARG A 15 16.60 16.43 26.14
C ARG A 15 16.70 14.91 26.35
N ARG A 16 16.95 14.47 27.59
CA ARG A 16 17.01 13.04 27.93
C ARG A 16 15.66 12.34 27.74
N LYS A 17 14.55 13.00 28.12
CA LYS A 17 13.19 12.48 27.91
C LYS A 17 12.85 12.39 26.42
N ALA A 18 13.21 13.39 25.62
CA ALA A 18 12.99 13.38 24.17
C ALA A 18 13.76 12.25 23.47
N MET A 19 15.03 12.05 23.83
CA MET A 19 15.85 10.96 23.30
C MET A 19 15.30 9.58 23.67
N SER A 20 14.78 9.42 24.89
CA SER A 20 14.16 8.15 25.32
C SER A 20 12.81 7.89 24.67
N ALA A 21 12.08 8.93 24.29
CA ALA A 21 10.81 8.79 23.59
C ALA A 21 11.04 8.46 22.11
N SER A 22 12.03 9.10 21.45
CA SER A 22 12.31 8.86 20.04
C SER A 22 12.78 7.44 19.78
N THR A 23 13.63 6.87 20.63
CA THR A 23 14.12 5.48 20.48
C THR A 23 13.02 4.42 20.62
N ARG A 24 11.89 4.73 21.29
CA ARG A 24 10.75 3.81 21.42
C ARG A 24 9.86 3.78 20.18
N ILE A 25 9.87 4.85 19.38
CA ILE A 25 8.99 5.05 18.22
C ILE A 25 9.70 4.67 16.90
N THR A 26 11.03 4.74 16.86
CA THR A 26 11.83 4.33 15.69
C THR A 26 11.66 2.87 15.21
N PRO A 27 11.51 1.84 16.08
CA PRO A 27 11.45 0.46 15.60
C PRO A 27 10.12 0.10 14.93
N THR A 28 9.03 0.84 15.19
CA THR A 28 7.75 0.62 14.50
C THR A 28 7.73 1.38 13.18
N LEU A 29 8.17 2.64 13.15
CA LEU A 29 8.19 3.48 11.94
C LEU A 29 9.01 2.88 10.78
N ASN A 30 10.14 2.25 11.09
CA ASN A 30 10.98 1.56 10.11
C ASN A 30 10.40 0.20 9.63
N LYS A 31 9.43 -0.38 10.36
CA LYS A 31 8.71 -1.59 9.94
C LYS A 31 7.59 -1.27 8.96
N HIS A 32 6.98 -0.09 9.06
CA HIS A 32 5.90 0.33 8.17
C HIS A 32 6.42 0.75 6.78
N SER A 33 7.65 1.27 6.68
CA SER A 33 8.21 1.75 5.41
C SER A 33 8.73 0.66 4.47
N LYS A 34 8.88 -0.59 4.95
CA LYS A 34 9.31 -1.74 4.13
C LYS A 34 8.19 -2.73 3.81
N GLY A 35 6.99 -2.56 4.38
CA GLY A 35 5.94 -3.58 4.36
C GLY A 35 4.65 -3.22 3.61
N VAL A 36 4.45 -1.98 3.16
CA VAL A 36 3.25 -1.57 2.40
C VAL A 36 3.58 -1.44 0.92
N LEU A 37 4.19 -2.48 0.34
CA LEU A 37 4.27 -2.64 -1.12
C LEU A 37 3.75 -4.00 -1.60
N ASN A 38 3.49 -4.97 -0.71
CA ASN A 38 3.14 -6.34 -1.12
C ASN A 38 1.92 -6.92 -0.39
N CYS A 39 0.89 -6.12 -0.11
CA CYS A 39 -0.41 -6.64 0.35
C CYS A 39 -1.51 -6.32 -0.67
N GLN A 40 -1.34 -6.83 -1.88
CA GLN A 40 -2.42 -7.12 -2.84
C GLN A 40 -2.28 -8.53 -3.42
N PHE A 41 -1.56 -9.41 -2.72
CA PHE A 41 -1.44 -10.82 -3.07
C PHE A 41 -1.85 -11.64 -1.85
N ALA A 42 -3.09 -11.39 -1.37
CA ALA A 42 -3.80 -12.45 -0.70
C ALA A 42 -4.03 -13.51 -1.77
N SER A 43 -3.28 -14.59 -1.65
CA SER A 43 -3.32 -15.79 -2.47
C SER A 43 -4.78 -16.22 -2.65
N ILE A 44 -5.38 -15.85 -3.78
CA ILE A 44 -6.62 -16.49 -4.22
C ILE A 44 -6.15 -17.84 -4.76
N SER A 45 -6.47 -18.90 -4.02
CA SER A 45 -6.35 -20.27 -4.51
C SER A 45 -7.15 -20.34 -5.80
N ALA A 46 -6.43 -20.40 -6.92
CA ALA A 46 -6.97 -20.51 -8.24
C ALA A 46 -7.36 -21.96 -8.48
N GLU A 47 -8.48 -22.37 -7.91
CA GLU A 47 -9.22 -23.50 -8.44
C GLU A 47 -9.86 -23.06 -9.77
N GLU A 48 -9.11 -23.31 -10.85
CA GLU A 48 -9.45 -23.15 -12.26
C GLU A 48 -10.80 -23.80 -12.61
N PHE A 49 -11.85 -22.98 -12.63
CA PHE A 49 -12.97 -23.19 -13.53
C PHE A 49 -13.04 -21.94 -14.40
N LEU A 50 -12.44 -22.01 -15.60
CA LEU A 50 -12.71 -21.05 -16.66
C LEU A 50 -14.21 -21.15 -16.95
N ASP A 51 -14.98 -20.20 -16.43
CA ASP A 51 -16.39 -20.09 -16.81
C ASP A 51 -16.42 -19.59 -18.25
N GLU A 52 -16.75 -20.46 -19.21
CA GLU A 52 -16.80 -20.14 -20.63
C GLU A 52 -17.67 -18.89 -20.91
N GLU A 53 -18.67 -18.65 -20.05
CA GLU A 53 -19.52 -17.47 -20.10
C GLU A 53 -18.76 -16.18 -19.70
N GLU A 54 -17.82 -16.29 -18.75
CA GLU A 54 -16.98 -15.16 -18.31
C GLU A 54 -16.00 -14.75 -19.43
N GLU A 55 -15.38 -15.72 -20.12
CA GLU A 55 -14.51 -15.43 -21.27
C GLU A 55 -15.28 -14.74 -22.40
N LYS A 56 -16.49 -15.22 -22.68
CA LYS A 56 -17.37 -14.61 -23.70
C LYS A 56 -17.77 -13.18 -23.34
N ALA A 57 -18.10 -12.92 -22.08
CA ALA A 57 -18.42 -11.58 -21.60
C ALA A 57 -17.22 -10.63 -21.71
N VAL A 58 -16.01 -11.09 -21.33
CA VAL A 58 -14.76 -10.31 -21.47
C VAL A 58 -14.49 -9.98 -22.94
N ASN A 59 -14.63 -10.96 -23.84
CA ASN A 59 -14.40 -10.75 -25.27
C ASN A 59 -15.40 -9.75 -25.88
N ALA A 60 -16.68 -9.80 -25.48
CA ALA A 60 -17.68 -8.82 -25.89
C ALA A 60 -17.31 -7.41 -25.41
N PHE A 61 -16.94 -7.26 -24.13
CA PHE A 61 -16.51 -5.99 -23.56
C PHE A 61 -15.28 -5.42 -24.27
N ARG A 62 -14.26 -6.27 -24.51
CA ARG A 62 -13.05 -5.90 -25.25
C ARG A 62 -13.38 -5.31 -26.62
N ARG A 63 -14.25 -5.98 -27.40
CA ARG A 63 -14.69 -5.49 -28.71
C ARG A 63 -15.33 -4.10 -28.62
N THR A 64 -16.23 -3.89 -27.65
CA THR A 64 -16.88 -2.58 -27.49
C THR A 64 -15.90 -1.46 -27.13
N LEU A 65 -14.85 -1.75 -26.36
CA LEU A 65 -13.82 -0.77 -26.02
C LEU A 65 -12.93 -0.44 -27.22
N ILE A 66 -12.59 -1.44 -28.04
CA ILE A 66 -11.84 -1.24 -29.28
C ILE A 66 -12.64 -0.39 -30.26
N GLU A 67 -13.93 -0.68 -30.45
CA GLU A 67 -14.82 0.08 -31.33
C GLU A 67 -14.91 1.56 -30.91
N ARG A 68 -14.84 1.84 -29.61
CA ARG A 68 -14.85 3.20 -29.07
C ARG A 68 -13.46 3.84 -28.97
N GLY A 69 -12.40 3.11 -29.30
CA GLY A 69 -11.00 3.56 -29.14
C GLY A 69 -10.60 3.79 -27.68
N LEU A 70 -11.29 3.16 -26.73
CA LEU A 70 -11.12 3.34 -25.29
C LEU A 70 -10.28 2.23 -24.63
N LEU A 71 -9.64 1.36 -25.43
CA LEU A 71 -8.79 0.28 -24.93
C LEU A 71 -7.30 0.60 -25.17
N PRO A 72 -6.60 1.23 -24.21
CA PRO A 72 -5.15 1.32 -24.25
C PRO A 72 -4.53 -0.08 -24.20
N SER A 73 -3.45 -0.30 -24.94
CA SER A 73 -2.71 -1.56 -24.97
C SER A 73 -2.25 -2.05 -23.59
N ARG A 74 -1.99 -1.12 -22.66
CA ARG A 74 -1.62 -1.43 -21.27
C ARG A 74 -2.74 -2.07 -20.44
N HIS A 75 -3.98 -1.94 -20.90
CA HIS A 75 -5.19 -2.49 -20.28
C HIS A 75 -5.80 -3.62 -21.11
N ASP A 76 -5.12 -4.06 -22.17
CA ASP A 76 -5.54 -5.17 -23.03
C ASP A 76 -4.97 -6.51 -22.52
N ASP A 77 -5.14 -6.74 -21.21
CA ASP A 77 -4.77 -7.99 -20.55
C ASP A 77 -6.03 -8.64 -19.97
N TYR A 78 -6.17 -9.95 -20.16
CA TYR A 78 -7.34 -10.71 -19.75
C TYR A 78 -7.65 -10.50 -18.27
N HIS A 79 -6.65 -10.56 -17.38
CA HIS A 79 -6.84 -10.39 -15.95
C HIS A 79 -7.15 -8.95 -15.55
N THR A 80 -6.62 -7.96 -16.27
CA THR A 80 -7.01 -6.55 -16.07
C THR A 80 -8.45 -6.26 -16.50
N MET A 81 -8.94 -6.93 -17.55
CA MET A 81 -10.34 -6.86 -17.98
C MET A 81 -11.28 -7.70 -17.10
N LEU A 82 -10.74 -8.70 -16.38
CA LEU A 82 -11.44 -9.59 -15.46
C LEU A 82 -11.58 -9.01 -14.04
N ARG A 83 -11.55 -7.69 -13.86
CA ARG A 83 -11.62 -7.11 -12.51
C ARG A 83 -13.00 -7.39 -11.90
N LYS A 84 -13.06 -8.48 -11.14
CA LYS A 84 -14.24 -8.96 -10.43
C LYS A 84 -14.82 -7.82 -9.58
N LYS A 85 -16.15 -7.71 -9.61
CA LYS A 85 -16.92 -6.74 -8.83
C LYS A 85 -16.90 -7.08 -7.35
#